data_AF-A1SSI1-F1
#
_entry.id   AF-A1SSI1-F1
#
_cell.length_a   1.000
_cell.length_b   1.000
_cell.length_c   1.000
_cell.angle_alpha   90.00
_cell.angle_beta   90.00
_cell.angle_gamma   90.00
#
_symmetry.space_group_name_H-M   'P 1'
#
loop_
_entity.id
_entity.type
_entity.pdbx_description
1 polymer ?
#
loop_
_entity_poly.entity_id
_entity_poly.type
_entity_poly.pdbx_seq_one_letter_code
_entity_poly.pdbx_strand_id
1 'polypeptide(L)'
;MKRMLASIIVLLSILSFPVWADDTHLKQAYESLQSDIQVQGQGEVIKILADDTYGAKHQRFILRLVNHQTILVSHNIDLAPRISNLKAGDWVEFYGEYEWNSKGGVVHWTHKDPRHSHAHGWLKHRNKKYN
;
A
#
# COMPACT_ATOMS: atom_id res chain seq x y z
N MET A 1 40.73 30.24 33.07
CA MET A 1 41.21 29.31 32.03
C MET A 1 40.08 28.36 31.65
N LYS A 2 39.72 28.34 30.36
CA LYS A 2 38.93 27.38 29.56
C LYS A 2 37.66 26.75 30.17
N ARG A 3 36.52 27.27 29.69
CA ARG A 3 35.20 26.65 29.71
C ARG A 3 35.24 25.38 28.86
N MET A 4 34.80 24.23 29.38
CA MET A 4 34.50 23.05 28.56
C MET A 4 32.99 22.94 28.41
N LEU A 5 32.49 23.39 27.26
CA LEU A 5 31.17 23.02 26.77
C LEU A 5 31.26 21.58 26.28
N ALA A 6 30.64 20.65 27.02
CA ALA A 6 30.38 19.31 26.51
C ALA A 6 29.21 19.40 25.54
N SER A 7 29.50 19.42 24.24
CA SER A 7 28.52 19.23 23.19
C SER A 7 28.02 17.79 23.23
N ILE A 8 26.82 17.58 23.78
CA ILE A 8 26.12 16.31 23.65
C ILE A 8 25.55 16.27 22.23
N ILE A 9 26.29 15.61 21.33
CA ILE A 9 25.79 15.30 20.00
C ILE A 9 24.79 14.15 20.17
N VAL A 10 23.49 14.48 20.17
CA VAL A 10 22.43 13.48 20.05
C VAL A 10 22.47 12.98 18.61
N LEU A 11 23.19 11.89 18.37
CA LEU A 11 23.05 11.12 17.14
C LEU A 11 21.73 10.36 17.25
N LEU A 12 20.62 11.01 16.87
CA LEU A 12 19.36 10.33 16.66
C LEU A 12 19.49 9.54 15.35
N SER A 13 20.08 8.35 15.45
CA SER A 13 20.08 7.38 14.37
C SER A 13 18.62 7.07 14.04
N ILE A 14 18.16 7.62 12.92
CA ILE A 14 16.85 7.36 12.33
C ILE A 14 16.89 5.93 11.81
N LEU A 15 16.73 4.96 12.72
CA LEU A 15 16.37 3.61 12.35
C LEU A 15 14.95 3.72 11.77
N SER A 16 14.86 3.78 10.44
CA SER A 16 13.61 3.54 9.74
C SER A 16 13.20 2.11 10.08
N PHE A 17 12.35 1.97 11.10
CA PHE A 17 11.70 0.69 11.37
C PHE A 17 11.01 0.30 10.08
N PRO A 18 11.37 -0.84 9.48
CA PRO A 18 10.73 -1.24 8.25
C PRO A 18 9.24 -1.43 8.56
N VAL A 19 8.39 -1.04 7.60
CA VAL A 19 6.93 -1.12 7.62
C VAL A 19 6.49 -2.59 7.77
N TRP A 20 6.55 -3.13 8.98
CA TRP A 20 6.17 -4.51 9.32
C TRP A 20 4.86 -4.55 10.12
N ALA A 21 4.40 -3.39 10.61
CA ALA A 21 3.23 -3.29 11.46
C ALA A 21 1.93 -3.60 10.71
N ASP A 22 1.81 -3.22 9.44
CA ASP A 22 0.55 -3.38 8.72
C ASP A 22 0.30 -4.78 8.16
N ASP A 23 1.33 -5.60 7.88
CA ASP A 23 1.11 -7.00 7.46
C ASP A 23 0.42 -7.83 8.55
N THR A 24 0.69 -7.50 9.82
CA THR A 24 -0.01 -8.11 10.96
C THR A 24 -1.43 -7.58 11.07
N HIS A 25 -1.64 -6.29 10.83
CA HIS A 25 -2.97 -5.67 10.83
C HIS A 25 -3.87 -6.23 9.71
N LEU A 26 -3.36 -6.39 8.49
CA LEU A 26 -4.08 -7.00 7.38
C LEU A 26 -4.43 -8.46 7.64
N LYS A 27 -3.51 -9.22 8.25
CA LYS A 27 -3.79 -10.59 8.68
C LYS A 27 -4.94 -10.64 9.68
N GLN A 28 -4.90 -9.79 10.69
CA GLN A 28 -5.95 -9.69 11.71
C GLN A 28 -7.29 -9.27 11.11
N ALA A 29 -7.30 -8.28 10.23
CA ALA A 29 -8.50 -7.85 9.51
C ALA A 29 -9.10 -8.99 8.69
N TYR A 30 -8.25 -9.77 8.01
CA TYR A 30 -8.71 -10.95 7.28
C TYR A 30 -9.30 -12.04 8.19
N GLU A 31 -8.61 -12.39 9.28
CA GLU A 31 -9.03 -13.41 10.24
C GLU A 31 -10.31 -13.03 11.02
N SER A 32 -10.56 -11.73 11.18
CA SER A 32 -11.72 -11.17 11.88
C SER A 32 -12.82 -10.64 10.95
N LEU A 33 -12.70 -10.89 9.64
CA LEU A 33 -13.68 -10.49 8.62
C LEU A 33 -13.96 -8.97 8.57
N GLN A 34 -12.96 -8.15 8.86
CA GLN A 34 -13.08 -6.69 8.89
C GLN A 34 -12.93 -6.06 7.50
N SER A 35 -13.72 -5.01 7.27
CA SER A 35 -13.80 -4.19 6.05
C SER A 35 -13.73 -2.71 6.45
N ASP A 36 -13.71 -1.80 5.48
CA ASP A 36 -13.75 -0.35 5.69
C ASP A 36 -12.61 0.17 6.59
N ILE A 37 -11.41 -0.38 6.39
CA ILE A 37 -10.21 0.03 7.12
C ILE A 37 -9.13 0.54 6.18
N GLN A 38 -8.51 1.67 6.55
CA GLN A 38 -7.37 2.20 5.81
C GLN A 38 -6.09 1.45 6.22
N VAL A 39 -5.36 0.95 5.22
CA VAL A 39 -4.15 0.15 5.40
C VAL A 39 -3.00 0.68 4.55
N GLN A 40 -1.78 0.56 5.04
CA GLN A 40 -0.56 0.70 4.25
C GLN A 40 0.11 -0.68 4.15
N GLY A 41 0.92 -0.93 3.13
CA GLY A 41 1.65 -2.19 3.07
C GLY A 41 2.49 -2.30 1.82
N GLN A 42 3.11 -3.46 1.65
CA GLN A 42 3.85 -3.78 0.43
C GLN A 42 3.76 -5.27 0.12
N GLY A 43 3.85 -5.61 -1.15
CA GLY A 43 3.88 -7.00 -1.57
C GLY A 43 4.52 -7.19 -2.93
N GLU A 44 4.85 -8.44 -3.21
CA GLU A 44 5.32 -8.89 -4.51
C GLU A 44 4.12 -9.13 -5.42
N VAL A 45 4.16 -8.58 -6.64
CA VAL A 45 3.16 -8.86 -7.67
C VAL A 45 3.30 -10.30 -8.12
N ILE A 46 2.33 -11.14 -7.77
CA ILE A 46 2.33 -12.55 -8.20
C ILE A 46 1.47 -12.78 -9.45
N LYS A 47 0.56 -11.85 -9.76
CA LYS A 47 -0.30 -11.94 -10.95
C LYS A 47 -0.79 -10.58 -11.40
N ILE A 48 -0.71 -10.32 -12.71
CA ILE A 48 -1.39 -9.18 -13.34
C ILE A 48 -2.68 -9.70 -13.96
N LEU A 49 -3.77 -8.98 -13.72
CA LEU A 49 -5.08 -9.30 -14.27
C LEU A 49 -5.40 -8.31 -15.41
N ALA A 50 -6.38 -8.66 -16.25
CA ALA A 50 -6.93 -7.69 -17.18
C ALA A 50 -7.52 -6.51 -16.39
N ASP A 51 -7.30 -5.30 -16.91
CA ASP A 51 -7.93 -4.10 -16.39
C ASP A 51 -9.45 -4.32 -16.38
N ASP A 52 -10.11 -3.90 -15.30
CA ASP A 52 -11.56 -3.82 -15.28
C ASP A 52 -11.98 -2.58 -16.04
N THR A 53 -12.89 -2.72 -16.99
CA THR A 53 -13.39 -1.63 -17.83
C THR A 53 -14.90 -1.45 -17.72
N TYR A 54 -15.56 -2.16 -16.80
CA TYR A 54 -16.97 -1.97 -16.54
C TYR A 54 -17.18 -0.90 -15.47
N GLY A 55 -17.81 0.21 -15.84
CA GLY A 55 -17.91 1.39 -14.97
C GLY A 55 -16.57 2.13 -14.88
N ALA A 56 -16.16 2.51 -13.66
CA ALA A 56 -14.84 3.11 -13.45
C ALA A 56 -13.75 2.08 -13.74
N LYS A 57 -12.72 2.49 -14.48
CA LYS A 57 -11.66 1.61 -14.94
C LYS A 57 -10.70 1.33 -13.80
N HIS A 58 -10.28 0.07 -13.65
CA HIS A 58 -9.33 -0.33 -12.63
C HIS A 58 -8.19 -1.17 -13.20
N GLN A 59 -6.95 -0.78 -12.89
CA GLN A 59 -5.82 -1.70 -13.01
C GLN A 59 -5.88 -2.71 -11.87
N ARG A 60 -5.80 -4.01 -12.20
CA ARG A 60 -5.92 -5.08 -11.22
C ARG A 60 -4.71 -5.99 -11.20
N PHE A 61 -4.20 -6.28 -10.02
CA PHE A 61 -3.11 -7.23 -9.81
C PHE A 61 -3.16 -7.81 -8.41
N ILE A 62 -2.57 -8.98 -8.23
CA ILE A 62 -2.52 -9.68 -6.95
C ILE A 62 -1.15 -9.50 -6.35
N LEU A 63 -1.12 -9.03 -5.11
CA LEU A 63 0.08 -8.98 -4.28
C LEU A 63 0.13 -10.19 -3.36
N ARG A 64 1.33 -10.72 -3.14
CA ARG A 64 1.65 -11.58 -1.99
C ARG A 64 2.39 -10.73 -0.97
N LEU A 65 1.82 -10.62 0.22
CA LEU A 65 2.38 -9.91 1.36
C LEU A 65 3.47 -10.75 2.04
N VAL A 66 4.23 -10.17 2.98
CA VAL A 66 5.30 -10.89 3.70
C VAL A 66 4.71 -12.01 4.57
N ASN A 67 3.50 -11.80 5.10
CA ASN A 67 2.74 -12.80 5.85
C ASN A 67 2.14 -13.94 4.98
N HIS A 68 2.45 -13.98 3.68
CA HIS A 68 1.94 -14.91 2.66
C HIS A 68 0.45 -14.77 2.27
N GLN A 69 -0.31 -13.87 2.90
CA GLN A 69 -1.64 -13.50 2.45
C GLN A 69 -1.56 -12.90 1.03
N THR A 70 -2.53 -13.25 0.21
CA THR A 70 -2.70 -12.62 -1.11
C THR A 70 -3.82 -11.61 -1.06
N ILE A 71 -3.59 -10.43 -1.63
CA ILE A 71 -4.61 -9.37 -1.73
C ILE A 71 -4.77 -8.95 -3.19
N LEU A 72 -5.99 -8.63 -3.60
CA LEU A 72 -6.24 -7.97 -4.88
C LEU A 72 -6.06 -6.47 -4.71
N VAL A 73 -5.26 -5.83 -5.55
CA VAL A 73 -5.28 -4.38 -5.69
C VAL A 73 -6.22 -4.01 -6.83
N SER A 74 -7.16 -3.10 -6.57
CA SER A 74 -8.05 -2.50 -7.56
C SER A 74 -7.78 -0.99 -7.62
N HIS A 75 -6.91 -0.58 -8.54
CA HIS A 75 -6.45 0.80 -8.66
C HIS A 75 -7.25 1.54 -9.72
N ASN A 76 -8.06 2.52 -9.32
CA ASN A 76 -8.89 3.29 -10.24
C ASN A 76 -8.00 4.15 -11.17
N ILE A 77 -7.96 3.77 -12.45
CA ILE A 77 -7.12 4.42 -13.47
C ILE A 77 -7.82 5.55 -14.21
N ASP A 78 -9.09 5.84 -13.89
CA ASP A 78 -9.73 7.09 -14.29
C ASP A 78 -9.31 8.25 -13.36
N LEU A 79 -8.92 7.95 -12.12
CA LEU A 79 -8.56 8.94 -11.10
C LEU A 79 -7.04 9.09 -10.88
N ALA A 80 -6.25 8.04 -11.14
CA ALA A 80 -4.80 8.06 -11.01
C ALA A 80 -4.11 7.35 -12.19
N PRO A 81 -2.83 7.64 -12.48
CA PRO A 81 -2.15 7.01 -13.61
C PRO A 81 -1.95 5.49 -13.41
N ARG A 82 -2.26 4.69 -14.43
CA ARG A 82 -1.89 3.26 -14.49
C ARG A 82 -0.38 3.06 -14.31
N ILE A 83 0.02 2.00 -13.61
CA ILE A 83 1.42 1.54 -13.61
C ILE A 83 1.69 0.82 -14.94
N SER A 84 2.28 1.53 -15.90
CA SER A 84 2.42 1.06 -17.29
C SER A 84 3.25 -0.22 -17.45
N ASN A 85 4.37 -0.33 -16.71
CA ASN A 85 5.35 -1.42 -16.85
C ASN A 85 5.38 -2.35 -15.63
N LEU A 86 4.24 -2.53 -14.94
CA LEU A 86 4.15 -3.49 -13.85
C LEU A 86 4.33 -4.92 -14.38
N LYS A 87 5.11 -5.74 -13.68
CA LYS A 87 5.38 -7.15 -14.01
C LYS A 87 5.24 -8.02 -12.77
N ALA A 88 4.99 -9.32 -12.98
CA ALA A 88 5.12 -10.29 -11.89
C ALA A 88 6.58 -10.29 -11.38
N GLY A 89 6.74 -10.39 -10.06
CA GLY A 89 8.03 -10.24 -9.35
C GLY A 89 8.38 -8.80 -8.97
N ASP A 90 7.67 -7.80 -9.47
CA ASP A 90 7.85 -6.41 -8.99
C ASP A 90 7.29 -6.26 -7.57
N TRP A 91 7.89 -5.37 -6.78
CA TRP A 91 7.36 -4.97 -5.47
C TRP A 91 6.57 -3.66 -5.58
N VAL A 92 5.39 -3.64 -4.95
CA VAL A 92 4.52 -2.46 -4.89
C VAL A 92 4.20 -2.16 -3.43
N GLU A 93 4.47 -0.93 -3.02
CA GLU A 93 3.93 -0.35 -1.79
C GLU A 93 2.57 0.26 -2.08
N PHE A 94 1.64 0.17 -1.14
CA PHE A 94 0.29 0.71 -1.28
C PHE A 94 -0.16 1.41 0.00
N TYR A 95 -1.09 2.34 -0.17
CA TYR A 95 -1.93 2.89 0.87
C TYR A 95 -3.34 3.04 0.30
N GLY A 96 -4.32 2.43 0.95
CA GLY A 96 -5.69 2.38 0.45
C GLY A 96 -6.63 1.78 1.48
N GLU A 97 -7.90 1.67 1.12
CA GLU A 97 -8.91 1.01 1.94
C GLU A 97 -8.92 -0.49 1.64
N TYR A 98 -9.04 -1.32 2.68
CA TYR A 98 -9.15 -2.76 2.60
C TYR A 98 -10.59 -3.21 2.81
N GLU A 99 -11.03 -4.11 1.93
CA GLU A 99 -12.33 -4.75 1.95
C GLU A 99 -12.18 -6.27 2.01
N TRP A 100 -12.85 -6.90 2.97
CA TRP A 100 -12.78 -8.34 3.15
C TRP A 100 -13.46 -9.11 2.01
N ASN A 101 -12.85 -10.24 1.64
CA ASN A 101 -13.51 -11.32 0.92
C ASN A 101 -12.81 -12.65 1.21
N SER A 102 -13.43 -13.77 0.87
CA SER A 102 -12.87 -15.12 1.08
C SER A 102 -11.60 -15.46 0.29
N LYS A 103 -11.09 -14.52 -0.54
CA LYS A 103 -9.87 -14.66 -1.34
C LYS A 103 -8.70 -13.81 -0.80
N GLY A 104 -8.80 -13.33 0.44
CA GLY A 104 -7.76 -12.54 1.09
C GLY A 104 -8.00 -11.03 1.08
N GLY A 105 -9.10 -10.57 0.47
CA GLY A 105 -9.52 -9.17 0.44
C GLY A 105 -9.06 -8.37 -0.78
N VAL A 106 -9.58 -7.14 -0.89
CA VAL A 106 -9.26 -6.15 -1.93
C VAL A 106 -8.72 -4.89 -1.27
N VAL A 107 -7.69 -4.29 -1.84
CA VAL A 107 -7.30 -2.91 -1.54
C VAL A 107 -7.71 -2.02 -2.71
N HIS A 108 -8.54 -1.03 -2.43
CA HIS A 108 -8.98 0.02 -3.36
C HIS A 108 -8.74 1.41 -2.75
N TRP A 109 -9.34 2.46 -3.31
CA TRP A 109 -9.04 3.85 -2.91
C TRP A 109 -7.56 4.22 -2.93
N THR A 110 -6.78 3.60 -3.81
CA THR A 110 -5.32 3.81 -3.93
C THR A 110 -4.97 5.05 -4.76
N HIS A 111 -5.75 6.12 -4.62
CA HIS A 111 -5.63 7.39 -5.33
C HIS A 111 -6.06 8.54 -4.42
N LYS A 112 -5.78 9.79 -4.81
CA LYS A 112 -6.38 10.95 -4.14
C LYS A 112 -7.89 10.94 -4.35
N ASP A 113 -8.65 11.19 -3.28
CA ASP A 113 -10.09 11.46 -3.38
C ASP A 113 -10.29 12.91 -3.81
N PRO A 114 -10.82 13.19 -5.03
CA PRO A 114 -11.06 14.56 -5.48
C PRO A 114 -12.08 15.32 -4.65
N ARG A 115 -12.92 14.62 -3.88
CA ARG A 115 -14.00 15.21 -3.08
C ARG A 115 -13.63 15.41 -1.62
N HIS A 116 -12.46 14.93 -1.18
CA HIS A 116 -12.00 15.00 0.21
C HIS A 116 -13.00 14.42 1.23
N SER A 117 -13.80 13.44 0.79
CA SER A 117 -14.77 12.70 1.60
C SER A 117 -14.23 11.38 2.13
N HIS A 118 -13.16 10.86 1.52
CA HIS A 118 -12.48 9.63 1.89
C HIS A 118 -10.98 9.87 2.07
N ALA A 119 -10.32 9.02 2.87
CA ALA A 119 -8.87 9.02 3.00
C ALA A 119 -8.20 8.87 1.62
N HIS A 120 -7.18 9.69 1.36
CA HIS A 120 -6.40 9.57 0.14
C HIS A 120 -5.55 8.29 0.17
N GLY A 121 -5.41 7.64 -0.98
CA GLY A 121 -4.47 6.54 -1.15
C GLY A 121 -3.44 6.79 -2.23
N TRP A 122 -2.64 5.75 -2.48
CA TRP A 122 -1.59 5.73 -3.50
C TRP A 122 -1.05 4.33 -3.72
N LEU A 123 -0.42 4.12 -4.88
CA LEU A 123 0.53 3.04 -5.12
C LEU A 123 1.94 3.61 -5.30
N LYS A 124 2.97 2.83 -4.97
CA LYS A 124 4.35 3.19 -5.25
C LYS A 124 5.11 1.97 -5.79
N HIS A 125 5.72 2.16 -6.96
CA HIS A 125 6.48 1.15 -7.68
C HIS A 125 7.78 1.78 -8.19
N ARG A 126 8.93 1.17 -7.86
CA ARG A 126 10.27 1.66 -8.25
C ARG A 126 10.49 3.15 -7.94
N ASN A 127 10.18 3.54 -6.69
CA ASN A 127 10.26 4.92 -6.20
C ASN A 127 9.34 5.95 -6.88
N LYS A 128 8.47 5.54 -7.81
CA LYS A 128 7.44 6.39 -8.40
C LYS A 128 6.11 6.16 -7.69
N LYS A 129 5.50 7.25 -7.20
CA LYS A 129 4.16 7.26 -6.60
C LYS A 129 3.09 7.53 -7.66
N TYR A 130 1.95 6.86 -7.53
CA TYR A 130 0.77 6.93 -8.39
C TYR A 130 -0.43 7.26 -7.49
N ASN A 131 -1.09 8.40 -7.71
CA ASN A 131 -2.27 8.83 -6.96
C ASN A 131 -3.06 9.93 -7.66
#